data_AF-A0A957FP85-F1
#
_entry.id   AF-A0A957FP85-F1
#
_cell.length_a   1.000
_cell.length_b   1.000
_cell.length_c   1.000
_cell.angle_alpha   90.00
_cell.angle_beta   90.00
_cell.angle_gamma   90.00
#
_symmetry.space_group_name_H-M   'P 1'
#
loop_
_entity.id
_entity.type
_entity.pdbx_description
1 polymer ?
#
loop_
_entity_poly.entity_id
_entity_poly.type
_entity_poly.pdbx_seq_one_letter_code
_entity_poly.pdbx_strand_id
1 'polypeptide(L)'
;MVAQMKRKGYQSKREERIDQLWGAAFFILLNLFTLPIIYWLEVATVNPQTNYFTWVPWLINGIFLLFAFLFRPHIAVGYLGFFCLIVAGLVGFGGLFLASCFLAVAVSLPVFYLSEWVGAERGLRAGMTIILFGMPTLFLLGSVIIFTLGAKMLNAWWSVEVREDKRKQE
;
A
#
# COMPACT_ATOMS: atom_id res chain seq x y z
N MET A 1 34.53 -2.70 -23.47
CA MET A 1 34.30 -4.13 -23.15
C MET A 1 33.03 -4.22 -22.32
N VAL A 2 31.90 -4.54 -22.96
CA VAL A 2 30.65 -4.79 -22.22
C VAL A 2 30.76 -6.21 -21.69
N ALA A 3 30.98 -6.35 -20.38
CA ALA A 3 30.85 -7.65 -19.73
C ALA A 3 29.43 -8.15 -19.97
N GLN A 4 29.27 -9.13 -20.86
CA GLN A 4 28.01 -9.85 -21.02
C GLN A 4 27.77 -10.64 -19.73
N MET A 5 27.17 -9.99 -18.74
CA MET A 5 26.78 -10.65 -17.50
C MET A 5 25.71 -11.68 -17.83
N LYS A 6 26.07 -12.95 -17.69
CA LYS A 6 25.19 -14.08 -17.95
C LYS A 6 24.00 -14.01 -16.99
N ARG A 7 22.79 -13.91 -17.53
CA ARG A 7 21.54 -13.90 -16.76
C ARG A 7 21.51 -15.14 -15.86
N LYS A 8 21.15 -14.96 -14.57
CA LYS A 8 21.05 -16.08 -13.61
C LYS A 8 20.02 -17.08 -14.13
N GLY A 9 20.47 -18.31 -14.43
CA GLY A 9 19.58 -19.44 -14.66
C GLY A 9 19.09 -19.98 -13.33
N TYR A 10 17.79 -20.02 -13.12
CA TYR A 10 17.19 -20.56 -11.91
C TYR A 10 17.14 -22.08 -11.98
N GLN A 11 17.65 -22.76 -10.95
CA GLN A 11 17.62 -24.22 -10.90
C GLN A 11 16.30 -24.74 -10.31
N SER A 12 15.59 -23.91 -9.55
CA SER A 12 14.30 -24.25 -8.98
C SER A 12 13.39 -23.03 -8.80
N LYS A 13 12.07 -23.24 -8.81
CA LYS A 13 11.07 -22.21 -8.51
C LYS A 13 11.19 -21.64 -7.10
N ARG A 14 11.79 -22.40 -6.17
CA ARG A 14 12.05 -21.91 -4.82
C ARG A 14 13.07 -20.77 -4.83
N GLU A 15 14.09 -20.84 -5.67
CA GLU A 15 15.08 -19.76 -5.82
C GLU A 15 14.46 -18.52 -6.46
N GLU A 16 13.54 -18.68 -7.42
CA GLU A 16 12.80 -17.57 -8.02
C GLU A 16 11.98 -16.81 -6.96
N ARG A 17 11.26 -17.54 -6.11
CA ARG A 17 10.45 -16.96 -5.03
C ARG A 17 11.31 -16.26 -3.96
N ILE A 18 12.47 -16.83 -3.64
CA ILE A 18 13.42 -16.19 -2.73
C ILE A 18 13.92 -14.88 -3.33
N ASP A 19 14.29 -14.86 -4.61
CA ASP A 19 14.71 -13.62 -5.28
C ASP A 19 13.54 -12.59 -5.36
N GLN A 20 12.30 -13.02 -5.57
CA GLN A 20 11.12 -12.12 -5.49
C GLN A 20 10.94 -11.51 -4.08
N LEU A 21 11.06 -12.33 -3.03
CA LEU A 21 11.01 -11.87 -1.64
C LEU A 21 12.14 -10.88 -1.33
N TRP A 22 13.35 -11.15 -1.83
CA TRP A 22 14.45 -10.20 -1.74
C TRP A 22 14.15 -8.89 -2.47
N GLY A 23 13.46 -8.92 -3.61
CA GLY A 23 12.99 -7.72 -4.30
C GLY A 23 12.03 -6.88 -3.46
N ALA A 24 11.06 -7.51 -2.83
CA ALA A 24 10.12 -6.83 -1.91
C ALA A 24 10.84 -6.31 -0.65
N ALA A 25 11.71 -7.10 -0.04
CA ALA A 25 12.49 -6.69 1.12
C ALA A 25 13.42 -5.51 0.78
N PHE A 26 14.02 -5.53 -0.40
CA PHE A 26 14.88 -4.46 -0.87
C PHE A 26 14.10 -3.16 -1.09
N PHE A 27 12.87 -3.24 -1.64
CA PHE A 27 11.98 -2.07 -1.73
C PHE A 27 11.74 -1.46 -0.35
N ILE A 28 11.38 -2.28 0.64
CA ILE A 28 11.10 -1.83 2.01
C ILE A 28 12.35 -1.18 2.61
N LEU A 29 13.49 -1.87 2.58
CA LEU A 29 14.73 -1.37 3.15
C LEU A 29 15.16 -0.06 2.49
N LEU A 30 15.14 0.00 1.16
CA LEU A 30 15.55 1.20 0.43
C LEU A 30 14.70 2.41 0.85
N ASN A 31 13.37 2.25 0.91
CA ASN A 31 12.47 3.33 1.32
C ASN A 31 12.59 3.64 2.82
N LEU A 32 12.83 2.64 3.66
CA LEU A 32 13.06 2.82 5.10
C LEU A 32 14.31 3.66 5.39
N PHE A 33 15.35 3.57 4.54
CA PHE A 33 16.55 4.40 4.68
C PHE A 33 16.46 5.74 3.95
N THR A 34 15.89 5.78 2.74
CA THR A 34 15.84 7.02 1.94
C THR A 34 14.83 8.03 2.48
N LEU A 35 13.64 7.60 2.91
CA LEU A 35 12.59 8.52 3.36
C LEU A 35 12.99 9.33 4.60
N PRO A 36 13.59 8.75 5.67
CA PRO A 36 14.03 9.54 6.81
C PRO A 36 15.14 10.53 6.48
N ILE A 37 16.08 10.15 5.60
CA ILE A 37 17.16 11.04 5.16
C ILE A 37 16.58 12.24 4.43
N ILE A 38 15.60 12.02 3.54
CA ILE A 38 14.95 13.10 2.81
C ILE A 38 14.12 13.96 3.76
N TYR A 39 13.33 13.36 4.65
CA TYR A 39 12.58 14.10 5.65
C TYR A 39 13.52 15.00 6.48
N TRP A 40 14.68 14.49 6.89
CA TRP A 40 15.68 15.28 7.60
C TRP A 40 16.26 16.41 6.75
N LEU A 41 16.52 16.17 5.47
CA LEU A 41 16.97 17.19 4.51
C LEU A 41 15.89 18.25 4.26
N GLU A 42 14.61 17.86 4.12
CA GLU A 42 13.49 18.77 3.91
C GLU A 42 13.27 19.68 5.12
N VAL A 43 13.37 19.13 6.34
CA VAL A 43 13.30 19.90 7.58
C VAL A 43 14.49 20.86 7.74
N ALA A 44 15.68 20.47 7.25
CA ALA A 44 16.87 21.32 7.28
C ALA A 44 16.83 22.46 6.24
N THR A 45 16.02 22.35 5.18
CA THR A 45 15.89 23.39 4.16
C THR A 45 14.92 24.50 4.58
N VAL A 46 15.44 25.74 4.66
CA VAL A 46 14.69 26.93 5.10
C VAL A 46 13.65 27.40 4.07
N ASN A 47 13.75 26.96 2.80
CA ASN A 47 12.92 27.45 1.71
C ASN A 47 12.18 26.31 0.98
N PRO A 48 10.87 26.11 1.25
CA PRO A 48 10.12 24.95 0.75
C PRO A 48 9.89 24.96 -0.78
N GLN A 49 10.03 26.11 -1.44
CA GLN A 49 9.81 26.21 -2.90
C GLN A 49 10.98 25.71 -3.76
N THR A 50 12.17 25.51 -3.17
CA THR A 50 13.36 25.03 -3.88
C THR A 50 13.71 23.58 -3.56
N ASN A 51 12.75 22.81 -3.02
CA ASN A 51 13.03 21.45 -2.57
C ASN A 51 13.08 20.46 -3.74
N TYR A 52 14.19 20.47 -4.47
CA TYR A 52 14.47 19.50 -5.53
C TYR A 52 14.72 18.08 -4.98
N PHE A 53 14.74 17.87 -3.66
CA PHE A 53 15.06 16.58 -3.08
C PHE A 53 13.86 15.63 -2.96
N THR A 54 12.63 16.13 -3.12
CA THR A 54 11.41 15.32 -2.98
C THR A 54 11.28 14.24 -4.06
N TRP A 55 11.86 14.43 -5.25
CA TRP A 55 11.83 13.43 -6.34
C TRP A 55 13.00 12.43 -6.29
N VAL A 56 14.04 12.70 -5.51
CA VAL A 56 15.24 11.85 -5.40
C VAL A 56 14.96 10.40 -4.99
N PRO A 57 14.07 10.08 -4.02
CA PRO A 57 13.84 8.68 -3.65
C PRO A 57 13.17 7.92 -4.81
N TRP A 58 12.32 8.60 -5.60
CA TRP A 58 11.70 8.00 -6.78
C TRP A 58 12.73 7.72 -7.86
N LEU A 59 13.68 8.62 -8.08
CA LEU A 59 14.79 8.39 -9.00
C LEU A 59 15.65 7.20 -8.54
N ILE A 60 16.02 7.14 -7.26
CA ILE A 60 16.81 6.02 -6.71
C ILE A 60 16.05 4.71 -6.88
N ASN A 61 14.77 4.65 -6.50
CA ASN A 61 13.91 3.48 -6.69
C ASN A 61 13.87 3.07 -8.18
N GLY A 62 13.70 4.02 -9.10
CA GLY A 62 13.69 3.75 -10.55
C GLY A 62 15.02 3.20 -11.09
N ILE A 63 16.15 3.73 -10.64
CA ILE A 63 17.48 3.24 -11.00
C ILE A 63 17.67 1.81 -10.49
N PHE A 64 17.36 1.54 -9.22
CA PHE A 64 17.47 0.19 -8.66
C PHE A 64 16.55 -0.81 -9.34
N LEU A 65 15.34 -0.39 -9.70
CA LEU A 65 14.41 -1.21 -10.47
C LEU A 65 14.97 -1.54 -11.86
N LEU A 66 15.58 -0.57 -12.55
CA LEU A 66 16.24 -0.78 -13.83
C LEU A 66 17.41 -1.78 -13.71
N PHE A 67 18.24 -1.62 -12.68
CA PHE A 67 19.29 -2.58 -12.35
C PHE A 67 18.72 -3.98 -12.08
N ALA A 68 17.63 -4.08 -11.30
CA ALA A 68 16.98 -5.34 -11.03
C ALA A 68 16.46 -5.99 -12.31
N PHE A 69 15.85 -5.23 -13.24
CA PHE A 69 15.40 -5.74 -14.53
C PHE A 69 16.54 -6.29 -15.39
N LEU A 70 17.67 -5.59 -15.44
CA LEU A 70 18.82 -5.98 -16.24
C LEU A 70 19.52 -7.23 -15.70
N PHE A 71 19.68 -7.32 -14.37
CA PHE A 71 20.51 -8.36 -13.76
C PHE A 71 19.72 -9.53 -13.18
N ARG A 72 18.56 -9.26 -12.57
CA ARG A 72 17.74 -10.26 -11.84
C ARG A 72 16.24 -9.93 -11.93
N PRO A 73 15.59 -10.24 -13.06
CA PRO A 73 14.22 -9.79 -13.33
C PRO A 73 13.18 -10.31 -12.33
N HIS A 74 13.41 -11.45 -11.68
CA HIS A 74 12.51 -11.94 -10.63
C HIS A 74 12.54 -11.06 -9.37
N ILE A 75 13.67 -10.41 -9.07
CA ILE A 75 13.75 -9.37 -8.02
C ILE A 75 12.88 -8.17 -8.43
N ALA A 76 12.96 -7.73 -9.69
CA ALA A 76 12.15 -6.63 -10.20
C ALA A 76 10.64 -6.93 -10.14
N VAL A 77 10.24 -8.17 -10.44
CA VAL A 77 8.84 -8.63 -10.31
C VAL A 77 8.36 -8.55 -8.87
N GLY A 78 9.15 -9.04 -7.90
CA GLY A 78 8.80 -8.94 -6.48
C GLY A 78 8.72 -7.49 -5.99
N TYR A 79 9.65 -6.66 -6.44
CA TYR A 79 9.70 -5.24 -6.15
C TYR A 79 8.45 -4.49 -6.68
N LEU A 80 8.09 -4.70 -7.95
CA LEU A 80 6.89 -4.11 -8.56
C LEU A 80 5.61 -4.64 -7.94
N GLY A 81 5.53 -5.94 -7.66
CA GLY A 81 4.37 -6.55 -7.01
C GLY A 81 4.11 -5.91 -5.65
N PHE A 82 5.15 -5.69 -4.86
CA PHE A 82 5.02 -5.02 -3.56
C PHE A 82 4.66 -3.54 -3.69
N PHE A 83 5.24 -2.82 -4.66
CA PHE A 83 4.87 -1.44 -4.96
C PHE A 83 3.38 -1.32 -5.33
N CYS A 84 2.89 -2.17 -6.24
CA CYS A 84 1.49 -2.22 -6.62
C CYS A 84 0.58 -2.54 -5.43
N LEU A 85 1.00 -3.43 -4.53
CA LEU A 85 0.24 -3.77 -3.32
C LEU A 85 0.15 -2.57 -2.37
N ILE A 86 1.22 -1.79 -2.20
CA ILE A 86 1.19 -0.54 -1.42
C ILE A 86 0.24 0.48 -2.06
N VAL A 87 0.34 0.69 -3.38
CA VAL A 87 -0.53 1.65 -4.09
C VAL A 87 -1.99 1.23 -3.99
N ALA A 88 -2.30 -0.06 -4.23
CA ALA A 88 -3.63 -0.60 -4.08
C ALA A 88 -4.16 -0.46 -2.64
N GLY A 89 -3.30 -0.70 -1.65
CA GLY A 89 -3.60 -0.46 -0.24
C GLY A 89 -3.92 1.00 0.04
N LEU A 90 -3.05 1.93 -0.37
CA LEU A 90 -3.24 3.37 -0.19
C LEU A 90 -4.53 3.87 -0.84
N VAL A 91 -4.79 3.47 -2.09
CA VAL A 91 -6.03 3.84 -2.80
C VAL A 91 -7.25 3.21 -2.15
N GLY A 92 -7.17 1.95 -1.73
CA GLY A 92 -8.25 1.24 -1.06
C GLY A 92 -8.61 1.86 0.31
N PHE A 93 -7.62 2.07 1.17
CA PHE A 93 -7.80 2.71 2.48
C PHE A 93 -8.20 4.18 2.35
N GLY A 94 -7.60 4.91 1.40
CA GLY A 94 -7.97 6.29 1.11
C GLY A 94 -9.42 6.41 0.62
N GLY A 95 -9.86 5.49 -0.24
CA GLY A 95 -11.24 5.40 -0.69
C GLY A 95 -12.22 5.09 0.44
N LEU A 96 -11.88 4.11 1.31
CA LEU A 96 -12.68 3.82 2.51
C LEU A 96 -12.78 5.02 3.46
N PHE A 97 -11.67 5.74 3.64
CA PHE A 97 -11.63 6.94 4.46
C PHE A 97 -12.51 8.06 3.89
N LEU A 98 -12.40 8.34 2.59
CA LEU A 98 -13.25 9.34 1.94
C LEU A 98 -14.73 8.94 2.04
N ALA A 99 -15.06 7.67 1.76
CA ALA A 99 -16.42 7.17 1.87
C ALA A 99 -16.98 7.32 3.30
N SER A 100 -16.18 7.03 4.33
CA SER A 100 -16.61 7.22 5.72
C SER A 100 -16.79 8.69 6.08
N CYS A 101 -15.97 9.60 5.57
CA CYS A 101 -16.17 11.04 5.71
C CYS A 101 -17.49 11.51 5.07
N PHE A 102 -17.79 11.08 3.83
CA PHE A 102 -19.04 11.43 3.17
C PHE A 102 -20.26 10.87 3.90
N LEU A 103 -20.18 9.63 4.39
CA LEU A 103 -21.21 9.02 5.23
C LEU A 103 -21.39 9.78 6.56
N ALA A 104 -20.31 10.24 7.18
CA ALA A 104 -20.37 11.04 8.40
C ALA A 104 -21.14 12.36 8.18
N VAL A 105 -20.88 13.05 7.07
CA VAL A 105 -21.60 14.28 6.68
C VAL A 105 -23.07 13.98 6.34
N ALA A 106 -23.32 12.90 5.60
CA ALA A 106 -24.68 12.52 5.22
C ALA A 106 -25.53 12.15 6.44
N VAL A 107 -24.95 11.53 7.47
CA VAL A 107 -25.65 11.16 8.71
C VAL A 107 -25.74 12.34 9.69
N SER A 108 -24.79 13.27 9.70
CA SER A 108 -24.85 14.44 10.58
C SER A 108 -25.97 15.42 10.22
N LEU A 109 -26.33 15.52 8.93
CA LEU A 109 -27.43 16.38 8.45
C LEU A 109 -28.79 16.01 9.06
N PRO A 110 -29.30 14.76 8.94
CA PRO A 110 -30.55 14.33 9.58
C PRO A 110 -30.52 14.48 11.11
N VAL A 111 -29.37 14.21 11.73
CA VAL A 111 -29.19 14.33 13.18
C VAL A 111 -29.30 15.79 13.63
N PHE A 112 -28.74 16.73 12.86
CA PHE A 112 -28.88 18.16 13.11
C PHE A 112 -30.35 18.57 13.08
N TYR A 113 -31.08 18.20 12.02
CA TYR A 113 -32.51 18.49 11.94
C TYR A 113 -33.28 17.82 13.07
N LEU A 114 -33.07 16.53 13.37
CA LEU A 114 -33.72 15.84 14.48
C LEU A 114 -33.41 16.46 15.85
N SER A 115 -32.24 17.07 16.03
CA SER A 115 -31.86 17.74 17.28
C SER A 115 -32.71 18.97 17.57
N GLU A 116 -33.19 19.67 16.54
CA GLU A 116 -34.11 20.81 16.70
C GLU A 116 -35.48 20.35 17.23
N TRP A 117 -35.91 19.13 16.87
CA TRP A 117 -37.20 18.56 17.29
C TRP A 117 -37.17 17.83 18.64
N VAL A 118 -36.05 17.16 18.98
CA VAL A 118 -35.92 16.30 20.17
C VAL A 118 -35.24 17.03 21.35
N GLY A 119 -34.76 18.25 21.12
CA GLY A 119 -34.00 19.06 22.06
C GLY A 119 -32.50 18.99 21.79
N ALA A 120 -31.89 20.17 21.61
CA ALA A 120 -30.54 20.33 21.08
C ALA A 120 -29.47 19.49 21.81
N GLU A 121 -29.54 19.37 23.14
CA GLU A 121 -28.55 18.60 23.91
C GLU A 121 -28.60 17.09 23.65
N ARG A 122 -29.79 16.52 23.44
CA ARG A 122 -29.93 15.06 23.22
C ARG A 122 -29.55 14.69 21.79
N GLY A 123 -29.94 15.51 20.82
CA GLY A 123 -29.55 15.31 19.42
C GLY A 123 -28.05 15.48 19.20
N LEU A 124 -27.42 16.46 19.86
CA LEU A 124 -25.97 16.67 19.77
C LEU A 124 -25.19 15.49 20.37
N ARG A 125 -25.61 14.98 21.53
CA ARG A 125 -24.99 13.79 22.14
C ARG A 125 -25.13 12.55 21.27
N ALA A 126 -26.32 12.31 20.69
CA ALA A 126 -26.54 11.18 19.79
C ALA A 126 -25.68 11.30 18.51
N GLY A 127 -25.59 12.50 17.93
CA GLY A 127 -24.74 12.80 16.77
C GLY A 127 -23.26 12.60 17.03
N MET A 128 -22.74 13.15 18.13
CA MET A 128 -21.36 12.93 18.55
C MET A 128 -21.07 11.44 18.74
N THR A 129 -22.00 10.68 19.32
CA THR A 129 -21.81 9.23 19.55
C THR A 129 -21.70 8.48 18.22
N ILE A 130 -22.54 8.78 17.24
CA ILE A 130 -22.49 8.15 15.91
C ILE A 130 -21.20 8.52 15.16
N ILE A 131 -20.77 9.77 15.24
CA ILE A 131 -19.55 10.23 14.56
C ILE A 131 -18.29 9.67 15.24
N LEU A 132 -18.21 9.70 16.56
CA LEU A 132 -17.02 9.28 17.32
C LEU A 132 -16.88 7.77 17.42
N PHE A 133 -17.98 7.02 17.46
CA PHE A 133 -17.94 5.56 17.61
C PHE A 133 -18.43 4.82 16.37
N GLY A 134 -19.51 5.28 15.73
CA GLY A 134 -20.06 4.61 14.54
C GLY A 134 -19.12 4.63 13.34
N MET A 135 -18.57 5.80 13.00
CA MET A 135 -17.74 5.96 11.80
C MET A 135 -16.38 5.23 11.89
N PRO A 136 -15.64 5.28 13.01
CA PRO A 136 -14.43 4.46 13.15
C PRO A 136 -14.72 2.96 13.13
N THR A 137 -15.85 2.52 13.69
CA THR A 137 -16.23 1.10 13.68
C THR A 137 -16.57 0.61 12.27
N LEU A 138 -17.29 1.42 11.48
CA LEU A 138 -17.55 1.13 10.06
C LEU A 138 -16.26 1.12 9.23
N PHE A 139 -15.35 2.05 9.49
CA PHE A 139 -14.04 2.07 8.83
C PHE A 139 -13.20 0.84 9.18
N LEU A 140 -13.17 0.44 10.45
CA LEU A 140 -12.50 -0.79 10.90
C LEU A 140 -13.12 -2.04 10.26
N LEU A 141 -14.45 -2.15 10.25
CA LEU A 141 -15.15 -3.26 9.60
C LEU A 141 -14.86 -3.33 8.09
N GLY A 142 -14.93 -2.19 7.40
CA GLY A 142 -14.56 -2.09 5.98
C GLY A 142 -13.11 -2.51 5.73
N SER A 143 -12.20 -2.06 6.59
CA SER A 143 -10.78 -2.41 6.51
C SER A 143 -10.55 -3.91 6.68
N VAL A 144 -11.22 -4.55 7.65
CA VAL A 144 -11.14 -6.00 7.88
C VAL A 144 -11.68 -6.78 6.68
N ILE A 145 -12.79 -6.35 6.08
CA ILE A 145 -13.37 -6.99 4.89
C ILE A 145 -12.41 -6.90 3.70
N ILE A 146 -11.82 -5.72 3.45
CA ILE A 146 -10.83 -5.55 2.37
C ILE A 146 -9.60 -6.43 2.62
N PHE A 147 -9.07 -6.46 3.84
CA PHE A 147 -7.91 -7.31 4.15
C PHE A 147 -8.22 -8.79 4.00
N THR A 148 -9.40 -9.25 4.44
CA THR A 148 -9.78 -10.67 4.32
C THR A 148 -10.05 -11.07 2.87
N LEU A 149 -10.70 -10.22 2.08
CA LEU A 149 -10.88 -10.45 0.64
C LEU A 149 -9.54 -10.45 -0.09
N GLY A 150 -8.67 -9.46 0.19
CA GLY A 150 -7.32 -9.38 -0.38
C GLY A 150 -6.49 -10.62 -0.05
N ALA A 151 -6.49 -11.06 1.21
CA ALA A 151 -5.80 -12.29 1.64
C ALA A 151 -6.36 -13.54 0.95
N LYS A 152 -7.69 -13.65 0.80
CA LYS A 152 -8.32 -14.76 0.07
C LYS A 152 -7.95 -14.76 -1.40
N MET A 153 -7.95 -13.61 -2.07
CA MET A 153 -7.54 -13.50 -3.48
C MET A 153 -6.06 -13.86 -3.65
N LEU A 154 -5.20 -13.39 -2.76
CA LEU A 154 -3.77 -13.73 -2.77
C LEU A 154 -3.55 -15.24 -2.59
N ASN A 155 -4.29 -15.85 -1.66
CA ASN A 155 -4.20 -17.29 -1.40
C ASN A 155 -4.80 -18.12 -2.56
N ALA A 156 -5.89 -17.65 -3.17
CA ALA A 156 -6.48 -18.28 -4.33
C ALA A 156 -5.51 -18.26 -5.52
N TRP A 157 -4.92 -17.10 -5.81
CA TRP A 157 -3.88 -16.94 -6.82
C TRP A 157 -2.69 -17.89 -6.56
N TRP A 158 -2.20 -17.92 -5.32
CA TRP A 158 -1.14 -18.82 -4.89
C TRP A 158 -1.48 -20.30 -5.12
N SER A 159 -2.73 -20.70 -4.84
CA SER A 159 -3.18 -22.08 -4.99
C SER A 159 -3.32 -22.54 -6.44
N VAL A 160 -3.59 -21.62 -7.37
CA VAL A 160 -3.67 -21.88 -8.81
C VAL A 160 -2.26 -22.13 -9.35
N GLU A 161 -1.31 -21.27 -8.99
CA GLU A 161 0.07 -21.37 -9.45
C GLU A 161 0.76 -22.66 -8.95
N VAL A 162 0.53 -23.05 -7.70
CA VAL A 162 1.03 -24.34 -7.16
C VAL A 162 0.44 -25.55 -7.91
N ARG A 163 -0.79 -25.47 -8.41
CA ARG A 163 -1.41 -26.57 -9.18
C ARG A 163 -0.89 -26.65 -10.61
N GLU A 164 -0.61 -25.52 -11.25
CA GLU A 164 0.04 -25.50 -12.56
C GLU A 164 1.47 -26.03 -12.48
N ASP A 165 2.16 -25.76 -11.38
CA ASP A 165 3.51 -26.26 -11.13
C ASP A 165 3.57 -27.79 -11.04
N LYS A 166 2.61 -28.42 -10.35
CA LYS A 166 2.52 -29.89 -10.29
C LYS A 166 2.23 -30.52 -11.65
N ARG A 167 1.35 -29.91 -12.44
CA ARG A 167 1.00 -30.41 -13.79
C ARG A 167 2.13 -30.33 -14.81
N LYS A 168 3.16 -29.49 -14.59
CA LYS A 168 4.34 -29.40 -15.47
C LYS A 168 5.46 -30.37 -15.09
N GLN A 169 5.32 -31.09 -13.96
CA GLN A 169 6.30 -32.07 -13.48
C GLN A 169 5.89 -33.52 -13.73
N GLU A 170 4.65 -33.75 -14.15
CA GLU A 170 4.11 -35.01 -14.67
C GLU A 170 4.24 -35.04 -16.19
#